data_AF-A0A833WS68-F1
#
_entry.id   AF-A0A833WS68-F1
#
_cell.length_a   1.000
_cell.length_b   1.000
_cell.length_c   1.000
_cell.angle_alpha   90.00
_cell.angle_beta   90.00
_cell.angle_gamma   90.00
#
_symmetry.space_group_name_H-M   'P 1'
#
loop_
_entity.id
_entity.type
_entity.pdbx_description
1 polymer ?
#
loop_
_entity_poly.entity_id
_entity_poly.type
_entity_poly.pdbx_seq_one_letter_code
_entity_poly.pdbx_strand_id
1 'polypeptide(L)'
;MVHREFHESSWKKSLLSHHGVVHKYLKNLILHHVGPKNLKANVMSELDAVICSHLHAWARHGTVDLKEVTSNMLFDYAAKQLMSYDELKTPLKLAENFKAFIYGLLSFPLDIPGTAYHACLQGRKNATKIITDIYNDRKASKIRRGDFLDHLLEEVESEKSFLNESAAIDLVLVLLFAYHETTSTCWLN
;
A
#
# COMPACT_ATOMS: atom_id res chain seq x y z
N MET A 1 16.86 -12.10 4.41
CA MET A 1 15.84 -12.80 3.60
C MET A 1 14.92 -11.81 2.89
N VAL A 2 14.37 -10.81 3.61
CA VAL A 2 13.64 -9.64 3.06
C VAL A 2 14.30 -9.00 1.82
N HIS A 3 15.61 -8.80 1.87
CA HIS A 3 16.39 -8.19 0.79
C HIS A 3 16.49 -9.04 -0.50
N ARG A 4 16.16 -10.33 -0.44
CA ARG A 4 16.24 -11.28 -1.56
C ARG A 4 14.90 -11.45 -2.28
N GLU A 5 13.77 -11.29 -1.57
CA GLU A 5 12.43 -11.38 -2.18
C GLU A 5 12.02 -10.12 -2.95
N PHE A 6 12.47 -8.94 -2.55
CA PHE A 6 12.30 -7.72 -3.35
C PHE A 6 13.22 -7.69 -4.59
N HIS A 7 14.18 -8.61 -4.67
CA HIS A 7 15.33 -8.56 -5.57
C HIS A 7 15.04 -9.07 -7.00
N GLU A 8 13.85 -9.61 -7.23
CA GLU A 8 13.42 -10.18 -8.51
C GLU A 8 12.29 -9.38 -9.16
N SER A 9 12.25 -8.08 -8.89
CA SER A 9 11.22 -7.18 -9.42
C SER A 9 11.84 -6.13 -10.35
N SER A 10 11.11 -5.78 -11.43
CA SER A 10 11.47 -4.78 -12.46
C SER A 10 12.01 -3.46 -11.86
N TRP A 11 11.60 -3.17 -10.63
CA TRP A 11 12.06 -2.12 -9.70
C TRP A 11 13.54 -1.91 -9.65
N LYS A 12 14.31 -2.99 -9.48
CA LYS A 12 15.74 -2.81 -9.23
C LYS A 12 16.42 -2.24 -10.47
N LYS A 13 15.97 -2.62 -11.67
CA LYS A 13 16.49 -2.09 -12.93
C LYS A 13 16.07 -0.63 -13.18
N SER A 14 14.81 -0.28 -12.87
CA SER A 14 14.32 1.11 -12.95
C SER A 14 14.99 2.01 -11.92
N LEU A 15 15.18 1.53 -10.69
CA LEU A 15 15.78 2.27 -9.58
C LEU A 15 17.29 2.44 -9.73
N LEU A 16 18.02 1.43 -10.22
CA LEU A 16 19.48 1.50 -10.41
C LEU A 16 19.86 2.45 -11.57
N SER A 17 18.99 2.62 -12.56
CA SER A 17 19.23 3.54 -13.68
C SER A 17 18.82 4.99 -13.38
N HIS A 18 17.85 5.20 -12.48
CA HIS A 18 17.24 6.52 -12.22
C HIS A 18 17.12 6.88 -10.73
N HIS A 19 17.99 6.34 -9.86
CA HIS A 19 17.86 6.40 -8.39
C HIS A 19 17.54 7.80 -7.84
N GLY A 20 18.25 8.83 -8.33
CA GLY A 20 18.04 10.22 -7.90
C GLY A 20 16.71 10.82 -8.38
N VAL A 21 16.24 10.43 -9.56
CA VAL A 21 14.98 10.92 -10.15
C VAL A 21 13.79 10.27 -9.44
N VAL A 22 13.83 8.96 -9.25
CA VAL A 22 12.77 8.22 -8.54
C VAL A 22 12.63 8.71 -7.10
N HIS A 23 13.75 8.88 -6.37
CA HIS A 23 13.70 9.37 -5.00
C HIS A 23 13.15 10.80 -4.92
N LYS A 24 13.57 11.70 -5.83
CA LYS A 24 13.06 13.09 -5.88
C LYS A 24 11.57 13.11 -6.21
N TYR A 25 11.14 12.29 -7.17
CA TYR A 25 9.73 12.17 -7.54
C TYR A 25 8.88 11.66 -6.38
N LEU A 26 9.27 10.53 -5.78
CA LEU A 26 8.57 9.94 -4.66
C LEU A 26 8.50 10.91 -3.47
N LYS A 27 9.61 11.59 -3.14
CA LYS A 27 9.65 12.62 -2.11
C LYS A 27 8.66 13.75 -2.40
N ASN A 28 8.65 14.27 -3.62
CA ASN A 28 7.75 15.36 -4.00
C ASN A 28 6.29 14.92 -3.97
N LEU A 29 6.00 13.70 -4.40
CA LEU A 29 4.65 13.15 -4.45
C LEU A 29 4.09 12.85 -3.05
N ILE A 30 4.93 12.32 -2.16
CA ILE A 30 4.61 12.18 -0.74
C ILE A 30 4.40 13.57 -0.12
N LEU A 31 5.30 14.53 -0.35
CA LEU A 31 5.12 15.90 0.16
C LEU A 31 3.88 16.60 -0.42
N HIS A 32 3.45 16.23 -1.63
CA HIS A 32 2.19 16.71 -2.18
C HIS A 32 1.02 16.17 -1.35
N HIS A 33 0.97 14.86 -1.09
CA HIS A 33 -0.15 14.25 -0.35
C HIS A 33 -0.15 14.53 1.15
N VAL A 34 1.01 14.45 1.82
CA VAL A 34 1.15 14.58 3.28
C VAL A 34 1.99 15.79 3.72
N GLY A 35 2.24 16.73 2.82
CA GLY A 35 2.93 17.98 3.17
C GLY A 35 2.14 18.81 4.18
N PRO A 36 2.78 19.76 4.89
CA PRO A 36 2.16 20.49 6.00
C PRO A 36 0.81 21.14 5.67
N LYS A 37 0.63 21.57 4.42
CA LYS A 37 -0.62 22.15 3.93
C LYS A 37 -1.75 21.12 3.84
N ASN A 38 -1.54 20.01 3.11
CA ASN A 38 -2.55 18.95 2.97
C ASN A 38 -2.76 18.17 4.26
N LEU A 39 -1.71 18.03 5.08
CA LEU A 39 -1.81 17.44 6.41
C LEU A 39 -2.82 18.19 7.28
N LYS A 40 -2.72 19.53 7.31
CA LYS A 40 -3.59 20.39 8.12
C LYS A 40 -4.99 20.55 7.51
N ALA A 41 -5.09 20.62 6.19
CA ALA A 41 -6.35 20.90 5.51
C ALA A 41 -7.26 19.66 5.39
N ASN A 42 -6.70 18.50 5.04
CA ASN A 42 -7.48 17.34 4.60
C ASN A 42 -7.19 16.11 5.46
N VAL A 43 -5.91 15.75 5.66
CA VAL A 43 -5.55 14.50 6.33
C VAL A 43 -6.05 14.45 7.78
N MET A 44 -5.96 15.58 8.51
CA MET A 44 -6.41 15.63 9.91
C MET A 44 -7.91 15.41 10.06
N SER A 45 -8.72 16.08 9.23
CA SER A 45 -10.18 15.96 9.29
C SER A 45 -10.66 14.60 8.76
N GLU A 46 -10.02 14.07 7.73
CA GLU A 46 -10.32 12.74 7.20
C GLU A 46 -9.98 11.64 8.21
N LEU A 47 -8.82 11.71 8.85
CA LEU A 47 -8.43 10.76 9.90
C LEU A 47 -9.37 10.84 11.10
N ASP A 48 -9.72 12.05 11.55
CA ASP A 48 -10.64 12.22 12.68
C ASP A 48 -12.01 11.57 12.39
N ALA A 49 -12.54 11.78 11.18
CA ALA A 49 -13.78 11.14 10.75
C ALA A 49 -13.67 9.60 10.70
N VAL A 50 -12.56 9.07 10.17
CA VAL A 50 -12.29 7.62 10.09
C VAL A 50 -12.18 7.01 11.49
N ILE A 51 -11.42 7.65 12.39
CA ILE A 51 -11.23 7.22 13.77
C ILE A 51 -12.57 7.24 14.51
N CYS A 52 -13.31 8.35 14.44
CA CYS A 52 -14.61 8.47 15.09
C CYS A 52 -15.59 7.39 14.63
N SER A 53 -15.64 7.11 13.32
CA SER A 53 -16.48 6.05 12.76
C SER A 53 -16.10 4.67 13.29
N HIS A 54 -14.80 4.36 13.34
CA HIS A 54 -14.32 3.07 13.83
C HIS A 54 -14.52 2.89 15.32
N LEU A 55 -14.28 3.93 16.14
CA LEU A 55 -14.56 3.89 17.58
C LEU A 55 -16.04 3.61 17.87
N HIS A 56 -16.95 4.24 17.12
CA HIS A 56 -18.38 3.96 17.24
C HIS A 56 -18.73 2.51 16.87
N ALA A 57 -18.09 1.94 15.84
CA ALA A 57 -18.27 0.55 15.48
C ALA A 57 -17.74 -0.39 16.59
N TRP A 58 -16.49 -0.19 17.04
CA TRP A 58 -15.85 -1.04 18.05
C TRP A 58 -16.54 -1.01 19.40
N ALA A 59 -17.09 0.14 19.80
CA ALA A 59 -17.88 0.26 21.03
C ALA A 59 -19.08 -0.70 21.08
N ARG A 60 -19.58 -1.17 19.93
CA ARG A 60 -20.69 -2.12 19.83
C ARG A 60 -20.26 -3.58 19.95
N HIS A 61 -18.97 -3.87 19.85
CA HIS A 61 -18.41 -5.24 19.84
C HIS A 61 -17.96 -5.75 21.22
N GLY A 62 -18.14 -4.97 22.29
CA GLY A 62 -17.88 -5.39 23.68
C GLY A 62 -16.39 -5.42 24.06
N THR A 63 -15.59 -6.29 23.43
CA THR A 63 -14.14 -6.36 23.61
C THR A 63 -13.46 -6.53 22.26
N VAL A 64 -12.44 -5.72 22.00
CA VAL A 64 -11.67 -5.73 20.74
C VAL A 64 -10.18 -5.71 21.05
N ASP A 65 -9.37 -6.35 20.20
CA ASP A 65 -7.93 -6.14 20.19
C ASP A 65 -7.63 -4.81 19.52
N LEU A 66 -7.32 -3.79 20.32
CA LEU A 66 -7.09 -2.43 19.84
C LEU A 66 -5.96 -2.35 18.81
N LYS A 67 -4.91 -3.18 18.94
CA LYS A 67 -3.79 -3.21 18.02
C LYS A 67 -4.25 -3.70 16.66
N GLU A 68 -4.97 -4.82 16.63
CA GLU A 68 -5.47 -5.39 15.37
C GLU A 68 -6.43 -4.43 14.66
N VAL A 69 -7.44 -3.93 15.37
CA VAL A 69 -8.46 -3.09 14.74
C VAL A 69 -7.91 -1.75 14.27
N THR A 70 -6.96 -1.17 15.01
CA THR A 70 -6.31 0.10 14.62
C THR A 70 -5.36 -0.11 13.45
N SER A 71 -4.57 -1.19 13.44
CA SER A 71 -3.69 -1.52 12.31
C SER A 71 -4.48 -1.73 11.01
N ASN A 72 -5.64 -2.40 11.07
CA ASN A 72 -6.50 -2.58 9.90
C ASN A 72 -7.10 -1.25 9.42
N MET A 73 -7.67 -0.45 10.33
CA MET A 73 -8.21 0.89 10.02
C MET A 73 -7.17 1.77 9.31
N LEU A 74 -5.96 1.81 9.86
CA LEU A 74 -4.85 2.59 9.30
C LEU A 74 -4.44 2.06 7.92
N PHE A 75 -4.34 0.73 7.76
CA PHE A 75 -4.02 0.12 6.48
C PHE A 75 -5.06 0.46 5.41
N ASP A 76 -6.35 0.37 5.74
CA ASP A 76 -7.45 0.71 4.84
C ASP A 76 -7.42 2.18 4.45
N TYR A 77 -7.13 3.07 5.43
CA TYR A 77 -6.91 4.47 5.16
C TYR A 77 -5.76 4.70 4.17
N ALA A 78 -4.62 4.04 4.36
CA ALA A 78 -3.49 4.13 3.44
C ALA A 78 -3.83 3.62 2.04
N ALA A 79 -4.50 2.46 1.93
CA ALA A 79 -4.93 1.91 0.65
C ALA A 79 -5.93 2.83 -0.07
N LYS A 80 -6.83 3.49 0.67
CA LYS A 80 -7.74 4.50 0.14
C LYS A 80 -6.98 5.72 -0.38
N GLN A 81 -6.02 6.26 0.38
CA GLN A 81 -5.22 7.42 -0.05
C GLN A 81 -4.33 7.10 -1.26
N LEU A 82 -3.78 5.88 -1.33
CA LEU A 82 -2.86 5.51 -2.40
C LEU A 82 -3.55 5.18 -3.72
N MET A 83 -4.73 4.55 -3.67
CA MET A 83 -5.36 4.02 -4.89
C MET A 83 -6.89 4.02 -4.86
N SER A 84 -7.50 4.74 -3.92
CA SER A 84 -8.95 4.75 -3.68
C SER A 84 -9.52 3.34 -3.54
N TYR A 85 -8.76 2.47 -2.86
CA TYR A 85 -9.19 1.11 -2.56
C TYR A 85 -10.45 1.12 -1.69
N ASP A 86 -11.36 0.21 -1.99
CA ASP A 86 -12.59 -0.01 -1.27
C ASP A 86 -12.77 -1.52 -1.09
N GLU A 87 -12.57 -1.99 0.14
CA GLU A 87 -12.62 -3.41 0.47
C GLU A 87 -14.00 -4.01 0.22
N LEU A 88 -15.07 -3.23 0.34
CA LEU A 88 -16.44 -3.70 0.10
C LEU A 88 -16.70 -4.07 -1.37
N LYS A 89 -15.84 -3.59 -2.29
CA LYS A 89 -15.97 -3.83 -3.73
C LYS A 89 -15.04 -4.93 -4.23
N THR A 90 -14.15 -5.45 -3.38
CA THR A 90 -13.10 -6.40 -3.79
C THR A 90 -13.26 -7.70 -3.01
N PRO A 91 -13.35 -8.88 -3.67
CA PRO A 91 -13.51 -10.16 -2.96
C PRO A 91 -12.25 -10.58 -2.19
N LEU A 92 -11.08 -10.06 -2.58
CA LEU A 92 -9.82 -10.29 -1.89
C LEU A 92 -9.56 -9.16 -0.91
N LYS A 93 -9.40 -9.50 0.37
CA LYS A 93 -9.07 -8.54 1.43
C LYS A 93 -7.59 -8.17 1.38
N LEU A 94 -7.31 -6.96 0.91
CA LEU A 94 -5.94 -6.48 0.72
C LEU A 94 -5.14 -6.51 2.04
N ALA A 95 -5.75 -6.10 3.16
CA ALA A 95 -5.10 -6.07 4.47
C ALA A 95 -4.65 -7.46 4.94
N GLU A 96 -5.51 -8.48 4.78
CA GLU A 96 -5.18 -9.86 5.15
C GLU A 96 -4.06 -10.44 4.29
N ASN A 97 -4.10 -10.20 2.98
CA ASN A 97 -3.04 -10.62 2.06
C ASN A 97 -1.70 -9.93 2.37
N PHE A 98 -1.73 -8.64 2.70
CA PHE A 98 -0.54 -7.91 3.16
C PHE A 98 -0.02 -8.45 4.48
N LYS A 99 -0.90 -8.71 5.46
CA LYS A 99 -0.52 -9.32 6.74
C LYS A 99 0.23 -10.64 6.52
N ALA A 100 -0.29 -11.53 5.67
CA ALA A 100 0.37 -12.80 5.33
C ALA A 100 1.73 -12.58 4.62
N PHE A 101 1.79 -11.62 3.69
CA PHE A 101 3.05 -11.21 3.04
C PHE A 101 4.12 -10.80 4.06
N ILE A 102 3.78 -9.88 4.96
CA ILE A 102 4.74 -9.35 5.95
C ILE A 102 5.18 -10.44 6.93
N TYR A 103 4.26 -11.23 7.48
CA TYR A 103 4.61 -12.26 8.47
C TYR A 103 5.53 -13.33 7.90
N GLY A 104 5.33 -13.74 6.65
CA GLY A 104 6.18 -14.78 6.05
C GLY A 104 7.56 -14.29 5.59
N LEU A 105 7.79 -12.96 5.44
CA LEU A 105 9.11 -12.41 5.11
C LEU A 105 10.20 -12.73 6.14
N LEU A 106 9.80 -12.95 7.40
CA LEU A 106 10.68 -13.31 8.51
C LEU A 106 10.70 -14.81 8.82
N SER A 107 9.94 -15.61 8.07
CA SER A 107 9.84 -17.06 8.29
C SER A 107 10.99 -17.84 7.63
N PHE A 108 11.03 -19.16 7.82
CA PHE A 108 11.99 -20.00 7.11
C PHE A 108 11.54 -20.18 5.63
N PRO A 109 12.43 -20.07 4.62
CA PRO A 109 12.04 -19.98 3.21
C PRO A 109 11.68 -21.34 2.62
N LEU A 110 10.55 -21.90 3.04
CA LEU A 110 10.06 -23.21 2.63
C LEU A 110 8.68 -23.08 1.98
N ASP A 111 8.62 -23.21 0.66
CA ASP A 111 7.37 -23.09 -0.12
C ASP A 111 6.58 -24.40 -0.09
N ILE A 112 5.92 -24.65 1.04
CA ILE A 112 5.05 -25.81 1.24
C ILE A 112 3.70 -25.29 1.79
N PRO A 113 2.55 -25.76 1.27
CA PRO A 113 1.25 -25.37 1.81
C PRO A 113 1.17 -25.54 3.33
N GLY A 114 0.74 -24.49 4.02
CA GLY A 114 0.68 -24.44 5.48
C GLY A 114 1.88 -23.76 6.16
N THR A 115 2.97 -23.46 5.44
CA THR A 115 4.07 -22.65 5.99
C THR A 115 3.76 -21.16 5.89
N ALA A 116 4.35 -20.37 6.78
CA ALA A 116 4.27 -18.91 6.72
C ALA A 116 4.91 -18.35 5.43
N TYR A 117 5.96 -19.00 4.92
CA TYR A 117 6.60 -18.60 3.66
C TYR A 117 5.68 -18.78 2.46
N HIS A 118 4.98 -19.93 2.37
CA HIS A 118 3.99 -20.15 1.33
C HIS A 118 2.86 -19.11 1.39
N ALA A 119 2.36 -18.82 2.61
CA ALA A 119 1.36 -17.78 2.81
C ALA A 119 1.86 -16.38 2.40
N CYS A 120 3.16 -16.08 2.60
CA CYS A 120 3.76 -14.84 2.13
C CYS A 120 3.73 -14.72 0.61
N LEU A 121 4.12 -15.78 -0.10
CA LEU A 121 4.11 -15.79 -1.57
C LEU A 121 2.69 -15.61 -2.12
N GLN A 122 1.69 -16.27 -1.53
CA GLN A 122 0.29 -16.08 -1.93
C GLN A 122 -0.22 -14.67 -1.58
N GLY A 123 0.08 -14.17 -0.39
CA GLY A 123 -0.28 -12.83 0.05
C GLY A 123 0.26 -11.75 -0.89
N ARG A 124 1.54 -11.84 -1.24
CA ARG A 124 2.16 -10.94 -2.22
C ARG A 124 1.50 -11.04 -3.58
N LYS A 125 1.31 -12.26 -4.11
CA LYS A 125 0.69 -12.49 -5.42
C LYS A 125 -0.70 -11.87 -5.49
N ASN A 126 -1.52 -12.09 -4.46
CA ASN A 126 -2.87 -11.55 -4.39
C ASN A 126 -2.87 -10.01 -4.25
N ALA A 127 -2.00 -9.46 -3.41
CA ALA A 127 -1.87 -8.02 -3.24
C ALA A 127 -1.45 -7.33 -4.55
N THR A 128 -0.42 -7.84 -5.23
CA THR A 128 0.02 -7.34 -6.53
C THR A 128 -1.10 -7.45 -7.57
N LYS A 129 -1.86 -8.54 -7.58
CA LYS A 129 -3.01 -8.71 -8.47
C LYS A 129 -4.07 -7.63 -8.23
N ILE A 130 -4.49 -7.39 -6.99
CA ILE A 130 -5.48 -6.36 -6.66
C ILE A 130 -5.02 -4.98 -7.15
N ILE A 131 -3.77 -4.61 -6.86
CA ILE A 131 -3.22 -3.31 -7.29
C ILE A 131 -3.19 -3.22 -8.83
N THR A 132 -2.80 -4.31 -9.50
CA THR A 132 -2.76 -4.38 -10.97
C THR A 132 -4.14 -4.23 -11.59
N ASP A 133 -5.14 -4.90 -11.03
CA ASP A 133 -6.53 -4.84 -11.50
C ASP A 133 -7.06 -3.40 -11.35
N ILE A 134 -6.85 -2.75 -10.20
CA ILE A 134 -7.22 -1.34 -9.97
C ILE A 134 -6.52 -0.41 -10.94
N TYR A 135 -5.22 -0.61 -11.19
CA TYR A 135 -4.45 0.18 -12.14
C TYR A 135 -5.00 0.06 -13.57
N ASN A 136 -5.26 -1.17 -14.02
CA ASN A 136 -5.77 -1.45 -15.36
C ASN A 136 -7.18 -0.90 -15.55
N ASP A 137 -8.07 -1.07 -14.57
CA ASP A 137 -9.43 -0.53 -14.61
C ASP A 137 -9.41 1.00 -14.70
N ARG A 138 -8.50 1.65 -13.96
CA ARG A 138 -8.32 3.11 -14.02
C ARG A 138 -7.83 3.56 -15.40
N LYS A 139 -6.81 2.88 -15.92
CA LYS A 139 -6.23 3.14 -17.24
C LYS A 139 -7.27 2.98 -18.35
N ALA A 140 -8.10 1.94 -18.28
CA ALA A 140 -9.14 1.67 -19.27
C ALA A 140 -10.31 2.66 -19.18
N SER A 141 -10.78 2.96 -17.97
CA SER A 141 -11.91 3.87 -17.75
C SER A 141 -11.56 5.35 -17.96
N LYS A 142 -10.28 5.72 -17.84
CA LYS A 142 -9.78 7.11 -17.83
C LYS A 142 -10.40 7.99 -16.74
N ILE A 143 -11.04 7.39 -15.73
CA ILE A 143 -11.62 8.11 -14.60
C ILE A 143 -10.51 8.36 -13.58
N ARG A 144 -10.14 9.63 -13.41
CA ARG A 144 -9.22 10.08 -12.37
C ARG A 144 -9.98 10.32 -11.07
N ARG A 145 -9.39 9.89 -9.96
CA ARG A 145 -9.86 10.05 -8.58
C ARG A 145 -9.05 11.09 -7.79
N GLY A 146 -7.95 11.59 -8.33
CA GLY A 146 -7.05 12.55 -7.69
C GLY A 146 -6.16 11.94 -6.61
N ASP A 147 -5.95 10.62 -6.66
CA ASP A 147 -5.14 9.90 -5.68
C ASP A 147 -3.71 9.65 -6.19
N PHE A 148 -2.87 9.04 -5.34
CA PHE A 148 -1.48 8.75 -5.68
C PHE A 148 -1.32 7.90 -6.95
N LEU A 149 -2.20 6.94 -7.20
CA LEU A 149 -2.15 6.08 -8.39
C LEU A 149 -2.46 6.86 -9.68
N ASP A 150 -3.25 7.94 -9.62
CA ASP A 150 -3.45 8.80 -10.80
C ASP A 150 -2.17 9.52 -11.19
N HIS A 151 -1.42 10.02 -10.21
CA HIS A 151 -0.12 10.63 -10.47
C HIS A 151 0.87 9.62 -11.07
N LEU A 152 0.85 8.37 -10.61
CA LEU A 152 1.67 7.31 -11.21
C LEU A 152 1.26 7.01 -12.66
N LEU A 153 -0.04 6.97 -12.95
CA LEU A 153 -0.52 6.78 -14.32
C LEU A 153 -0.09 7.94 -15.24
N GLU A 154 -0.21 9.18 -14.77
CA GLU A 154 0.23 10.37 -15.51
C GLU A 154 1.73 10.32 -15.81
N GLU A 155 2.55 9.93 -14.83
CA GLU A 155 3.99 9.80 -15.01
C GLU A 155 4.34 8.68 -16.00
N VAL A 156 3.66 7.52 -15.93
CA VAL A 156 3.85 6.41 -16.88
C VAL A 156 3.44 6.79 -18.31
N GLU A 157 2.39 7.59 -18.47
CA GLU A 157 1.90 8.06 -19.77
C GLU A 157 2.76 9.18 -20.37
N SER A 158 3.68 9.77 -19.60
CA SER A 158 4.51 10.89 -20.05
C SER A 158 5.58 10.47 -21.08
N GLU A 159 5.86 11.32 -22.07
CA GLU A 159 6.85 11.04 -23.14
C GLU A 159 8.29 10.87 -22.62
N LYS A 160 8.58 11.40 -21.43
CA LYS A 160 9.89 11.31 -20.76
C LYS A 160 9.87 10.37 -19.56
N SER A 161 8.92 9.43 -19.55
CA SER A 161 8.69 8.61 -18.37
C SER A 161 9.92 7.80 -17.97
N PHE A 162 10.27 7.87 -16.69
CA PHE A 162 11.25 6.99 -16.06
C PHE A 162 10.57 5.82 -15.31
N LEU A 163 9.23 5.80 -15.28
CA LEU A 163 8.42 4.74 -14.67
C LEU A 163 7.71 3.95 -15.76
N ASN A 164 7.78 2.62 -15.67
CA ASN A 164 6.88 1.74 -16.41
C ASN A 164 5.74 1.26 -15.50
N GLU A 165 4.75 0.59 -16.06
CA GLU A 165 3.57 0.09 -15.34
C GLU A 165 3.93 -0.81 -14.16
N SER A 166 4.86 -1.75 -14.36
CA SER A 166 5.36 -2.60 -13.28
C SER A 166 6.06 -1.78 -12.20
N ALA A 167 6.78 -0.72 -12.60
CA ALA A 167 7.40 0.27 -11.73
C ALA A 167 6.40 1.27 -11.10
N ALA A 168 5.10 1.19 -11.38
CA ALA A 168 4.07 1.94 -10.68
C ALA A 168 3.36 1.05 -9.65
N ILE A 169 2.98 -0.17 -10.06
CA ILE A 169 2.24 -1.14 -9.24
C ILE A 169 2.99 -1.46 -7.93
N ASP A 170 4.25 -1.79 -8.05
CA ASP A 170 5.09 -2.17 -6.91
C ASP A 170 5.52 -0.91 -6.08
N LEU A 171 5.30 0.34 -6.55
CA LEU A 171 5.55 1.58 -5.76
C LEU A 171 4.45 1.66 -4.72
N VAL A 172 3.22 1.40 -5.16
CA VAL A 172 2.06 1.24 -4.28
C VAL A 172 2.30 0.09 -3.30
N LEU A 173 2.81 -1.05 -3.77
CA LEU A 173 3.13 -2.19 -2.89
C LEU A 173 4.17 -1.83 -1.81
N VAL A 174 5.26 -1.15 -2.19
CA VAL A 174 6.31 -0.70 -1.27
C VAL A 174 5.81 0.35 -0.28
N LEU A 175 4.94 1.27 -0.70
CA LEU A 175 4.36 2.28 0.19
C LEU A 175 3.41 1.65 1.21
N LEU A 176 2.58 0.69 0.80
CA LEU A 176 1.73 -0.08 1.71
C LEU A 176 2.57 -0.90 2.70
N PHE A 177 3.68 -1.50 2.24
CA PHE A 177 4.65 -2.18 3.10
C PHE A 177 5.24 -1.21 4.16
N ALA A 178 5.73 -0.05 3.71
CA ALA A 178 6.31 0.96 4.61
C ALA A 178 5.31 1.46 5.66
N TYR A 179 4.04 1.62 5.25
CA TYR A 179 2.96 1.99 6.14
C TYR A 179 2.71 0.93 7.22
N HIS A 180 2.64 -0.35 6.82
CA HIS A 180 2.40 -1.46 7.74
C HIS A 180 3.54 -1.63 8.77
N GLU A 181 4.80 -1.54 8.34
CA GLU A 181 5.98 -1.60 9.23
C GLU A 181 5.96 -0.47 10.27
N THR A 182 5.71 0.77 9.82
CA THR A 182 5.72 1.95 10.70
C THR A 182 4.58 1.91 11.72
N THR A 183 3.38 1.51 11.31
CA THR A 183 2.23 1.42 12.22
C THR A 183 2.35 0.25 13.21
N SER A 184 2.91 -0.89 12.79
CA SER A 184 3.10 -2.05 13.66
C SER A 184 4.15 -1.81 14.74
N THR A 185 5.20 -1.05 14.42
CA THR A 185 6.28 -0.70 15.36
C THR A 185 5.88 0.40 16.35
N CYS A 186 4.92 1.26 15.99
CA CYS A 186 4.41 2.32 16.88
C CYS A 186 3.86 1.80 18.21
N TRP A 187 3.41 0.53 18.26
CA TRP A 187 2.86 -0.10 19.46
C TRP A 187 3.91 -0.68 20.42
N LEU A 188 5.20 -0.67 20.06
CA LEU A 188 6.28 -1.33 20.80
C LEU A 188 7.08 -0.40 21.72
N ASN A 189 6.63 0.85 21.93
CA ASN A 189 7.22 1.83 22.86
C ASN A 189 6.22 2.22 23.95
#